data_AF-M7SGB3-F1
#
_entry.id   AF-M7SGB3-F1
#
_cell.length_a   1.000
_cell.length_b   1.000
_cell.length_c   1.000
_cell.angle_alpha   90.00
_cell.angle_beta   90.00
_cell.angle_gamma   90.00
#
_symmetry.space_group_name_H-M   'P 1'
#
loop_
_entity.id
_entity.type
_entity.pdbx_description
1 polymer ?
#
loop_
_entity_poly.entity_id
_entity_poly.type
_entity_poly.pdbx_seq_one_letter_code
_entity_poly.pdbx_strand_id
1 'polypeptide(L)'
;MHQCADKKLKLVKEFELHSPAAWMQVVDGRLHVVTVKHSLMILDYKGGSPIGENQMVLLHSDPVARKGMHSIEAGSFFEGERLRAITMLSDYSSGVYGLWSTSLDDEPLKLVFQAELDASVRRFVRGHTRPPWELVTHKPRFGCIQSGPDTADILGISLDGSLRHFTLLKKEAWQFLRFVQNLAMASPTICPHTYSNAFHGNFDPEPRSNTKLMMQVDGDILQRCLDERILEDITSDSEHAARFRDLVQALDENRDTITAATQMSNANTDHIRLAYMILEYYLAPVL
;
A
#
# COMPACT_ATOMS: atom_id res chain seq x y z
N MET A 1 -23.68 19.78 -5.12
CA MET A 1 -24.60 18.61 -5.09
C MET A 1 -25.94 19.04 -5.65
N HIS A 2 -26.46 18.28 -6.60
CA HIS A 2 -27.79 18.51 -7.15
C HIS A 2 -28.72 17.37 -6.76
N GLN A 3 -30.01 17.68 -6.60
CA GLN A 3 -31.07 16.70 -6.49
C GLN A 3 -31.95 16.77 -7.73
N CYS A 4 -32.31 15.62 -8.29
CA CYS A 4 -33.27 15.56 -9.38
C CYS A 4 -34.68 15.69 -8.81
N ALA A 5 -35.36 16.79 -9.11
CA ALA A 5 -36.75 17.01 -8.78
C ALA A 5 -37.46 17.56 -10.02
N ASP A 6 -38.62 17.01 -10.36
CA ASP A 6 -39.41 17.44 -11.54
C ASP A 6 -38.61 17.36 -12.85
N LYS A 7 -37.77 16.33 -13.01
CA LYS A 7 -36.85 16.15 -14.15
C LYS A 7 -35.81 17.28 -14.31
N LYS A 8 -35.58 18.09 -13.28
CA LYS A 8 -34.55 19.14 -13.25
C LYS A 8 -33.57 18.88 -12.12
N LEU A 9 -32.30 19.17 -12.38
CA LEU A 9 -31.27 19.20 -11.34
C LEU A 9 -31.40 20.53 -10.59
N LYS A 10 -31.77 20.46 -9.31
CA LYS A 10 -31.82 21.61 -8.40
C LYS A 10 -30.59 21.58 -7.52
N LEU A 11 -29.89 22.70 -7.39
CA LEU A 11 -28.75 22.84 -6.49
C LEU A 11 -29.25 22.70 -5.05
N VAL A 12 -28.63 21.80 -4.28
CA VAL A 12 -28.99 21.56 -2.87
C VAL A 12 -27.87 22.04 -1.96
N LYS A 13 -26.63 21.68 -2.26
CA LYS A 13 -25.47 22.13 -1.50
C LYS A 13 -24.29 22.43 -2.39
N GLU A 14 -23.44 23.36 -1.98
CA GLU A 14 -22.19 23.69 -2.68
C GLU A 14 -21.01 23.80 -1.72
N PHE A 15 -19.82 23.81 -2.31
CA PHE A 15 -18.55 24.04 -1.64
C PHE A 15 -17.59 24.65 -2.65
N GLU A 16 -16.93 25.75 -2.28
CA GLU A 16 -15.95 26.41 -3.14
C GLU A 16 -14.59 25.73 -3.00
N LEU A 17 -14.05 25.20 -4.10
CA LEU A 17 -12.75 24.53 -4.12
C LEU A 17 -11.63 25.51 -4.46
N HIS A 18 -10.48 25.40 -3.79
CA HIS A 18 -9.28 26.19 -4.08
C HIS A 18 -8.62 25.85 -5.42
N SER A 19 -8.94 24.69 -6.00
CA SER A 19 -8.53 24.31 -7.36
C SER A 19 -9.51 23.31 -7.95
N PRO A 20 -9.52 23.12 -9.29
CA PRO A 20 -10.45 22.19 -9.93
C PRO A 20 -10.39 20.78 -9.32
N ALA A 21 -11.56 20.13 -9.20
CA ALA A 21 -11.65 18.73 -8.83
C ALA A 21 -11.09 17.86 -9.96
N ALA A 22 -10.11 17.02 -9.66
CA ALA A 22 -9.57 16.00 -10.55
C ALA A 22 -10.37 14.69 -10.47
N TRP A 23 -10.85 14.36 -9.26
CA TRP A 23 -11.64 13.16 -8.99
C TRP A 23 -12.58 13.39 -7.80
N MET A 24 -13.74 12.73 -7.82
CA MET A 24 -14.70 12.79 -6.72
C MET A 24 -15.34 11.41 -6.51
N GLN A 25 -15.53 11.03 -5.26
CA GLN A 25 -16.19 9.77 -4.90
C GLN A 25 -16.94 9.93 -3.58
N VAL A 26 -18.07 9.24 -3.45
CA VAL A 26 -18.75 9.09 -2.14
C VAL A 26 -18.22 7.84 -1.46
N VAL A 27 -17.71 8.01 -0.24
CA VAL A 27 -17.10 6.98 0.59
C VAL A 27 -17.72 7.09 1.99
N ASP A 28 -18.32 6.02 2.50
CA ASP A 28 -18.98 5.97 3.82
C ASP A 28 -19.92 7.17 4.08
N GLY A 29 -20.63 7.61 3.03
CA GLY A 29 -21.56 8.74 3.12
C GLY A 29 -20.91 10.12 3.17
N ARG A 30 -19.59 10.23 3.06
CA ARG A 30 -18.80 11.47 2.93
C ARG A 30 -18.35 11.64 1.48
N LEU A 31 -18.13 12.88 1.04
CA LEU A 31 -17.65 13.19 -0.31
C LEU A 31 -16.14 13.41 -0.29
N HIS A 32 -15.39 12.49 -0.90
CA HIS A 32 -13.96 12.62 -1.11
C HIS A 32 -13.72 13.38 -2.41
N VAL A 33 -12.95 14.45 -2.35
CA VAL A 33 -12.61 15.31 -3.49
C VAL A 33 -11.10 15.39 -3.61
N VAL A 34 -10.57 14.86 -4.70
CA VAL A 34 -9.18 15.08 -5.09
C VAL A 34 -9.13 16.31 -5.98
N THR A 35 -8.23 17.22 -5.68
CA THR A 35 -8.04 18.45 -6.44
C THR A 35 -6.69 18.46 -7.15
N VAL A 36 -6.60 19.22 -8.24
CA VAL A 36 -5.39 19.28 -9.08
C VAL A 36 -4.18 19.86 -8.35
N LYS A 37 -4.39 20.72 -7.33
CA LYS A 37 -3.29 21.43 -6.62
C LYS A 37 -3.29 21.29 -5.10
N HIS A 38 -4.40 20.88 -4.48
CA HIS A 38 -4.57 20.89 -3.02
C HIS A 38 -4.93 19.51 -2.47
N SER A 39 -4.44 18.44 -3.11
CA SER A 39 -4.59 17.06 -2.65
C SER A 39 -6.06 16.64 -2.39
N LEU A 40 -6.28 15.82 -1.36
CA LEU A 40 -7.55 15.24 -0.94
C LEU A 40 -8.24 16.09 0.14
N MET A 41 -9.53 16.32 -0.07
CA MET A 41 -10.46 16.91 0.89
C MET A 41 -11.64 15.96 1.12
N ILE A 42 -12.12 15.87 2.35
CA ILE A 42 -13.29 15.09 2.73
C ILE A 42 -14.37 16.05 3.20
N LEU A 43 -15.50 16.07 2.51
CA LEU A 43 -16.62 16.98 2.76
C LEU A 43 -17.84 16.22 3.31
N ASP A 44 -18.51 16.82 4.28
CA ASP A 44 -19.86 16.44 4.67
C ASP A 44 -20.89 17.22 3.83
N TYR A 45 -21.66 16.46 3.06
CA TYR A 45 -22.79 16.99 2.30
C TYR A 45 -24.14 16.62 2.91
N LYS A 46 -24.19 15.76 3.94
CA LYS A 46 -25.44 15.32 4.58
C LYS A 46 -25.76 16.13 5.83
N GLY A 47 -24.77 16.44 6.65
CA GLY A 47 -24.95 17.19 7.90
C GLY A 47 -25.39 18.64 7.68
N GLY A 48 -25.90 19.26 8.75
CA GLY A 48 -26.19 20.69 8.77
C GLY A 48 -24.89 21.49 8.78
N SER A 49 -24.80 22.54 7.96
CA SER A 49 -23.66 23.45 7.98
C SER A 49 -23.95 24.65 8.88
N PRO A 50 -23.00 25.06 9.73
CA PRO A 50 -23.13 26.28 10.54
C PRO A 50 -23.10 27.56 9.69
N ILE A 51 -22.62 27.48 8.44
CA ILE A 51 -22.49 28.61 7.52
C ILE A 51 -23.79 28.81 6.70
N GLY A 52 -24.61 27.78 6.58
CA GLY A 52 -25.93 27.84 5.93
C GLY A 52 -26.39 26.48 5.43
N GLU A 53 -27.71 26.25 5.36
CA GLU A 53 -28.29 24.94 5.02
C GLU A 53 -27.83 24.38 3.65
N ASN A 54 -27.45 25.27 2.73
CA ASN A 54 -27.00 24.93 1.38
C ASN A 54 -25.46 24.84 1.24
N GLN A 55 -24.70 24.83 2.33
CA GLN A 55 -23.25 24.70 2.29
C GLN A 55 -22.82 23.31 2.76
N MET A 56 -21.81 22.73 2.09
CA MET A 56 -21.12 21.54 2.62
C MET A 56 -20.09 21.98 3.67
N VAL A 57 -19.70 21.04 4.54
CA VAL A 57 -18.70 21.29 5.59
C VAL A 57 -17.43 20.51 5.24
N LEU A 58 -16.27 21.17 5.30
CA LEU A 58 -14.98 20.48 5.24
C LEU A 58 -14.76 19.73 6.55
N LEU A 59 -14.60 18.41 6.48
CA LEU A 59 -14.26 17.58 7.63
C LEU A 59 -12.75 17.41 7.75
N HIS A 60 -12.11 16.98 6.67
CA HIS A 60 -10.68 16.71 6.67
C HIS A 60 -10.03 17.25 5.42
N SER A 61 -8.81 17.73 5.54
CA SER A 61 -7.95 18.04 4.40
C SER A 61 -6.57 17.47 4.65
N ASP A 62 -5.91 17.13 3.56
CA ASP A 62 -4.49 16.86 3.58
C ASP A 62 -3.71 18.17 3.80
N PRO A 63 -2.85 18.26 4.82
CA PRO A 63 -2.11 19.48 5.10
C PRO A 63 -1.03 19.79 4.05
N VAL A 64 -0.71 18.83 3.17
CA VAL A 64 0.27 19.01 2.09
C VAL A 64 -0.46 19.17 0.75
N ALA A 65 -0.12 20.25 0.03
CA ALA A 65 -0.67 20.58 -1.28
C ALA A 65 -0.09 19.67 -2.40
N ARG A 66 -0.51 18.40 -2.42
CA ARG A 66 -0.15 17.43 -3.46
C ARG A 66 -0.94 17.68 -4.74
N LYS A 67 -0.34 17.40 -5.89
CA LYS A 67 -0.99 17.53 -7.20
C LYS A 67 -1.79 16.28 -7.52
N GLY A 68 -2.96 16.12 -6.89
CA GLY A 68 -3.74 14.89 -6.92
C GLY A 68 -4.30 14.54 -8.30
N MET A 69 -4.35 13.24 -8.59
CA MET A 69 -4.91 12.67 -9.83
C MET A 69 -6.14 11.81 -9.57
N HIS A 70 -6.01 10.80 -8.71
CA HIS A 70 -7.06 9.85 -8.41
C HIS A 70 -6.90 9.33 -6.98
N SER A 71 -7.99 8.91 -6.37
CA SER A 71 -7.96 8.24 -5.08
C SER A 71 -8.83 6.99 -5.07
N ILE A 72 -8.45 6.02 -4.24
CA ILE A 72 -9.25 4.84 -3.94
C ILE A 72 -9.08 4.47 -2.47
N GLU A 73 -10.10 3.87 -1.87
CA GLU A 73 -9.91 3.23 -0.58
C GLU A 73 -9.16 1.90 -0.74
N ALA A 74 -8.26 1.62 0.18
CA ALA A 74 -7.44 0.45 0.17
C ALA A 74 -7.26 -0.06 1.59
N GLY A 75 -7.38 -1.36 1.76
CA GLY A 75 -7.28 -1.97 3.07
C GLY A 75 -8.63 -2.17 3.72
N SER A 76 -8.71 -3.23 4.52
CA SER A 76 -9.83 -3.51 5.40
C SER A 76 -9.26 -4.04 6.70
N PHE A 77 -9.18 -3.16 7.70
CA PHE A 77 -8.65 -3.50 9.02
C PHE A 77 -9.57 -2.99 10.12
N PHE A 78 -9.55 -3.66 11.28
CA PHE A 78 -10.33 -3.24 12.43
C PHE A 78 -9.54 -2.26 13.30
N GLU A 79 -10.15 -1.13 13.62
CA GLU A 79 -9.71 -0.22 14.68
C GLU A 79 -10.81 -0.17 15.74
N GLY A 80 -10.60 -0.87 16.85
CA GLY A 80 -11.67 -1.18 17.80
C GLY A 80 -12.74 -2.04 17.12
N GLU A 81 -14.00 -1.59 17.17
CA GLU A 81 -15.14 -2.29 16.56
C GLU A 81 -15.45 -1.83 15.12
N ARG A 82 -14.67 -0.89 14.56
CA ARG A 82 -14.95 -0.29 13.24
C ARG A 82 -14.00 -0.82 12.18
N LEU A 83 -14.58 -1.22 11.05
CA LEU A 83 -13.83 -1.52 9.83
C LEU A 83 -13.35 -0.21 9.20
N ARG A 84 -12.10 -0.19 8.77
CA ARG A 84 -11.34 1.00 8.40
C ARG A 84 -10.51 0.74 7.14
N ALA A 85 -10.32 1.78 6.33
CA ALA A 85 -9.57 1.74 5.08
C ALA A 85 -8.67 2.98 4.89
N ILE A 86 -7.48 2.79 4.32
CA ILE A 86 -6.57 3.88 3.96
C ILE A 86 -7.01 4.45 2.62
N THR A 87 -7.03 5.77 2.47
CA THR A 87 -7.22 6.37 1.14
C THR A 87 -5.88 6.42 0.43
N MET A 88 -5.72 5.60 -0.62
CA MET A 88 -4.62 5.72 -1.56
C MET A 88 -4.86 6.87 -2.51
N LEU A 89 -3.87 7.76 -2.66
CA LEU A 89 -3.89 8.93 -3.53
C LEU A 89 -2.70 8.85 -4.48
N SER A 90 -2.93 9.05 -5.78
CA SER A 90 -1.86 9.25 -6.76
C SER A 90 -1.70 10.72 -7.12
N ASP A 91 -0.49 11.11 -7.50
CA ASP A 91 -0.18 12.46 -7.95
C ASP A 91 0.52 12.48 -9.32
N TYR A 92 0.67 13.69 -9.88
CA TYR A 92 1.36 13.93 -11.15
C TYR A 92 2.90 13.82 -11.09
N SER A 93 3.46 13.56 -9.91
CA SER A 93 4.92 13.48 -9.67
C SER A 93 5.35 12.03 -9.44
N SER A 94 4.55 11.08 -9.92
CA SER A 94 4.72 9.63 -9.72
C SER A 94 4.71 9.18 -8.26
N GLY A 95 4.12 9.98 -7.37
CA GLY A 95 3.88 9.65 -5.98
C GLY A 95 2.58 8.86 -5.79
N VAL A 96 2.63 7.89 -4.89
CA VAL A 96 1.45 7.23 -4.31
C VAL A 96 1.49 7.37 -2.79
N TYR A 97 0.40 7.84 -2.20
CA TYR A 97 0.32 8.19 -0.79
C TYR A 97 -0.83 7.45 -0.12
N GLY A 98 -0.57 6.85 1.03
CA GLY A 98 -1.61 6.37 1.93
C GLY A 98 -1.99 7.46 2.92
N LEU A 99 -3.22 7.96 2.84
CA LEU A 99 -3.76 8.98 3.74
C LEU A 99 -4.82 8.37 4.66
N TRP A 100 -4.79 8.78 5.93
CA TRP A 100 -5.65 8.24 6.98
C TRP A 100 -6.35 9.35 7.77
N SER A 101 -7.64 9.17 8.07
CA SER A 101 -8.37 10.02 9.01
C SER A 101 -8.57 9.29 10.33
N THR A 102 -8.24 9.94 11.44
CA THR A 102 -8.35 9.41 12.81
C THR A 102 -9.76 9.53 13.40
N SER A 103 -10.76 9.84 12.58
CA SER A 103 -12.19 9.96 12.91
C SER A 103 -12.61 11.05 13.90
N LEU A 104 -11.66 11.85 14.41
CA LEU A 104 -11.95 13.13 15.02
C LEU A 104 -12.20 14.14 13.90
N ASP A 105 -13.41 14.70 13.84
CA ASP A 105 -13.90 15.53 12.72
C ASP A 105 -13.07 16.81 12.46
N ASP A 106 -12.06 17.11 13.29
CA ASP A 106 -11.13 18.26 13.14
C ASP A 106 -9.66 17.88 12.88
N GLU A 107 -9.28 16.59 12.90
CA GLU A 107 -7.89 16.24 12.63
C GLU A 107 -7.58 16.22 11.12
N PRO A 108 -6.42 16.77 10.69
CA PRO A 108 -5.98 16.68 9.30
C PRO A 108 -5.67 15.24 8.91
N LEU A 109 -5.70 14.95 7.61
CA LEU A 109 -5.32 13.63 7.11
C LEU A 109 -3.85 13.35 7.44
N LYS A 110 -3.59 12.18 8.03
CA LYS A 110 -2.25 11.72 8.40
C LYS A 110 -1.68 10.86 7.28
N LEU A 111 -0.43 11.15 6.91
CA LEU A 111 0.33 10.29 6.02
C LEU A 111 0.65 8.97 6.74
N VAL A 112 0.31 7.85 6.12
CA VAL A 112 0.65 6.49 6.57
C VAL A 112 1.89 6.00 5.84
N PHE A 113 1.91 6.14 4.52
CA PHE A 113 3.04 5.75 3.67
C PHE A 113 3.13 6.67 2.45
N GLN A 114 4.34 6.79 1.91
CA GLN A 114 4.61 7.35 0.59
C GLN A 114 5.43 6.34 -0.22
N ALA A 115 5.02 6.16 -1.46
CA ALA A 115 5.71 5.41 -2.49
C ALA A 115 6.03 6.35 -3.67
N GLU A 116 7.18 6.13 -4.30
CA GLU A 116 7.57 6.78 -5.55
C GLU A 116 7.71 5.71 -6.62
N LEU A 117 7.00 5.92 -7.72
CA LEU A 117 6.96 5.03 -8.87
C LEU A 117 7.74 5.63 -10.03
N ASP A 118 8.06 4.80 -11.00
CA ASP A 118 8.62 5.17 -12.30
C ASP A 118 7.63 5.96 -13.17
N ALA A 119 6.32 5.70 -13.06
CA ALA A 119 5.30 6.50 -13.75
C ALA A 119 4.07 6.79 -12.89
N SER A 120 3.45 7.95 -13.14
CA SER A 120 2.28 8.42 -12.39
C SER A 120 1.03 7.58 -12.68
N VAL A 121 0.35 7.16 -11.60
CA VAL A 121 -0.89 6.39 -11.70
C VAL A 121 -2.05 7.32 -12.06
N ARG A 122 -2.61 7.14 -13.25
CA ARG A 122 -3.74 7.92 -13.77
C ARG A 122 -5.05 7.56 -13.10
N ARG A 123 -5.23 6.28 -12.79
CA ARG A 123 -6.46 5.75 -12.19
C ARG A 123 -6.17 4.48 -11.42
N PHE A 124 -6.72 4.40 -10.20
CA PHE A 124 -6.82 3.14 -9.46
C PHE A 124 -8.16 2.47 -9.77
N VAL A 125 -8.16 1.14 -9.83
CA VAL A 125 -9.33 0.31 -10.11
C VAL A 125 -9.28 -0.90 -9.19
N ARG A 126 -10.45 -1.35 -8.72
CA ARG A 126 -10.60 -2.66 -8.08
C ARG A 126 -11.01 -3.70 -9.12
N GLY A 127 -10.39 -4.87 -9.07
CA GLY A 127 -10.73 -5.97 -9.96
C GLY A 127 -10.62 -7.31 -9.26
N HIS A 128 -11.56 -8.21 -9.57
CA HIS A 128 -11.46 -9.64 -9.25
C HIS A 128 -10.64 -10.31 -10.36
N THR A 129 -9.33 -10.16 -10.27
CA THR A 129 -8.43 -10.57 -11.35
C THR A 129 -7.85 -11.96 -11.15
N ARG A 130 -7.83 -12.43 -9.90
CA ARG A 130 -7.52 -13.82 -9.56
C ARG A 130 -8.62 -14.80 -9.96
N PRO A 131 -8.26 -16.02 -10.37
CA PRO A 131 -9.25 -17.03 -10.71
C PRO A 131 -10.06 -17.47 -9.48
N PRO A 132 -11.35 -17.84 -9.63
CA PRO A 132 -12.23 -18.12 -8.49
C PRO A 132 -11.75 -19.22 -7.54
N TRP A 133 -10.99 -20.21 -8.03
CA TRP A 133 -10.46 -21.29 -7.20
C TRP A 133 -9.32 -20.83 -6.27
N GLU A 134 -8.61 -19.75 -6.62
CA GLU A 134 -7.57 -19.17 -5.76
C GLU A 134 -8.14 -18.29 -4.66
N LEU A 135 -9.34 -17.73 -4.83
CA LEU A 135 -9.98 -16.89 -3.80
C LEU A 135 -10.20 -17.63 -2.47
N VAL A 136 -10.32 -18.95 -2.50
CA VAL A 136 -10.49 -19.78 -1.30
C VAL A 136 -9.17 -19.96 -0.54
N THR A 137 -8.06 -19.99 -1.27
CA THR A 137 -6.71 -20.29 -0.75
C THR A 137 -5.88 -19.03 -0.48
N HIS A 138 -6.10 -17.95 -1.23
CA HIS A 138 -5.39 -16.67 -1.12
C HIS A 138 -6.05 -15.77 -0.07
N LYS A 139 -6.10 -16.27 1.16
CA LYS A 139 -6.51 -15.47 2.32
C LYS A 139 -5.35 -14.56 2.73
N PRO A 140 -5.64 -13.39 3.35
CA PRO A 140 -4.59 -12.50 3.86
C PRO A 140 -3.66 -13.25 4.81
N ARG A 141 -2.39 -13.40 4.40
CA ARG A 141 -1.35 -14.10 5.15
C ARG A 141 -0.05 -13.32 5.15
N PHE A 142 0.88 -13.70 6.02
CA PHE A 142 2.25 -13.15 6.10
C PHE A 142 2.27 -11.63 6.19
N GLY A 143 1.36 -11.06 6.97
CA GLY A 143 1.22 -9.62 7.16
C GLY A 143 0.58 -8.86 5.99
N CYS A 144 -0.04 -9.53 5.03
CA CYS A 144 -0.84 -8.90 3.98
C CYS A 144 -2.10 -8.24 4.56
N ILE A 145 -2.41 -7.02 4.12
CA ILE A 145 -3.66 -6.34 4.44
C ILE A 145 -4.58 -6.49 3.23
N GLN A 146 -5.78 -7.06 3.45
CA GLN A 146 -6.76 -7.25 2.40
C GLN A 146 -7.17 -5.91 1.78
N SER A 147 -7.11 -5.80 0.46
CA SER A 147 -7.37 -4.56 -0.29
C SER A 147 -8.80 -3.99 -0.14
N GLY A 148 -9.78 -4.83 0.18
CA GLY A 148 -11.16 -4.45 0.43
C GLY A 148 -12.00 -5.64 0.94
N PRO A 149 -13.24 -5.42 1.39
CA PRO A 149 -14.09 -6.48 1.96
C PRO A 149 -14.46 -7.59 0.95
N ASP A 150 -14.36 -7.29 -0.35
CA ASP A 150 -14.69 -8.17 -1.47
C ASP A 150 -13.49 -8.93 -2.03
N THR A 151 -12.34 -8.91 -1.35
CA THR A 151 -11.06 -9.53 -1.78
C THR A 151 -10.55 -9.04 -3.14
N ALA A 152 -11.07 -7.93 -3.68
CA ALA A 152 -10.62 -7.42 -4.96
C ALA A 152 -9.19 -6.89 -4.89
N ASP A 153 -8.41 -7.16 -5.94
CA ASP A 153 -7.07 -6.61 -6.11
C ASP A 153 -7.16 -5.12 -6.47
N ILE A 154 -6.14 -4.34 -6.10
CA ILE A 154 -6.04 -2.93 -6.51
C ILE A 154 -5.04 -2.83 -7.64
N LEU A 155 -5.51 -2.34 -8.77
CA LEU A 155 -4.71 -2.07 -9.95
C LEU A 155 -4.57 -0.56 -10.16
N GLY A 156 -3.40 -0.13 -10.64
CA GLY A 156 -3.16 1.23 -11.12
C GLY A 156 -2.83 1.21 -12.59
N ILE A 157 -3.56 2.01 -13.37
CA ILE A 157 -3.26 2.30 -14.77
C ILE A 157 -2.47 3.59 -14.79
N SER A 158 -1.28 3.54 -15.40
CA SER A 158 -0.32 4.64 -15.39
C SER A 158 -0.37 5.47 -16.66
N LEU A 159 0.22 6.66 -16.65
CA LEU A 159 0.25 7.56 -17.81
C LEU A 159 1.02 7.02 -19.01
N ASP A 160 1.97 6.13 -18.79
CA ASP A 160 2.75 5.41 -19.81
C ASP A 160 2.01 4.17 -20.36
N GLY A 161 0.81 3.88 -19.86
CA GLY A 161 0.03 2.69 -20.23
C GLY A 161 0.40 1.42 -19.47
N SER A 162 1.39 1.46 -18.56
CA SER A 162 1.70 0.34 -17.68
C SER A 162 0.56 0.06 -16.71
N LEU A 163 0.42 -1.22 -16.33
CA LEU A 163 -0.51 -1.68 -15.32
C LEU A 163 0.30 -2.18 -14.12
N ARG A 164 -0.05 -1.70 -12.92
CA ARG A 164 0.63 -2.07 -11.68
C ARG A 164 -0.35 -2.64 -10.67
N HIS A 165 0.03 -3.70 -9.98
CA HIS A 165 -0.72 -4.26 -8.87
C HIS A 165 -0.22 -3.69 -7.54
N PHE A 166 -1.13 -3.33 -6.64
CA PHE A 166 -0.82 -2.79 -5.32
C PHE A 166 -1.35 -3.70 -4.22
N THR A 167 -0.48 -4.03 -3.27
CA THR A 167 -0.82 -4.76 -2.05
C THR A 167 -0.39 -3.95 -0.84
N LEU A 168 -1.28 -3.81 0.15
CA LEU A 168 -0.95 -3.17 1.42
C LEU A 168 -0.31 -4.18 2.37
N LEU A 169 0.75 -3.74 3.04
CA LEU A 169 1.57 -4.56 3.93
C LEU A 169 1.48 -4.05 5.36
N LYS A 170 1.41 -4.97 6.33
CA LYS A 170 1.77 -4.67 7.72
C LYS A 170 3.26 -4.37 7.80
N LYS A 171 3.66 -3.72 8.90
CA LYS A 171 5.03 -3.26 9.09
C LYS A 171 6.04 -4.41 9.03
N GLU A 172 5.71 -5.56 9.61
CA GLU A 172 6.58 -6.73 9.66
C GLU A 172 6.84 -7.29 8.26
N ALA A 173 5.79 -7.36 7.43
CA ALA A 173 5.88 -7.81 6.05
C ALA A 173 6.70 -6.86 5.19
N TRP A 174 6.45 -5.55 5.36
CA TRP A 174 7.23 -4.52 4.70
C TRP A 174 8.71 -4.60 5.10
N GLN A 175 9.04 -4.79 6.38
CA GLN A 175 10.43 -4.91 6.83
C GLN A 175 11.14 -6.10 6.18
N PHE A 176 10.51 -7.28 6.22
CA PHE A 176 11.06 -8.46 5.60
C PHE A 176 11.28 -8.29 4.09
N LEU A 177 10.22 -7.91 3.36
CA LEU A 177 10.30 -7.79 1.90
C LEU A 177 11.25 -6.69 1.46
N ARG A 178 11.28 -5.55 2.18
CA ARG A 178 12.21 -4.47 1.86
C ARG A 178 13.65 -4.83 2.16
N PHE A 179 13.91 -5.61 3.22
CA PHE A 179 15.24 -6.13 3.53
C PHE A 179 15.75 -7.03 2.40
N VAL A 180 14.91 -7.96 1.91
CA VAL A 180 15.23 -8.82 0.76
C VAL A 180 15.50 -7.98 -0.49
N GLN A 181 14.65 -6.99 -0.79
CA GLN A 181 14.87 -6.08 -1.92
C GLN A 181 16.20 -5.33 -1.80
N ASN A 182 16.52 -4.79 -0.63
CA ASN A 182 17.76 -4.03 -0.42
C ASN A 182 18.98 -4.92 -0.68
N LEU A 183 19.01 -6.14 -0.13
CA LEU A 183 20.06 -7.13 -0.41
C LEU A 183 20.14 -7.47 -1.91
N ALA A 184 19.00 -7.67 -2.56
CA ALA A 184 18.94 -7.97 -3.98
C ALA A 184 19.47 -6.83 -4.87
N MET A 185 19.18 -5.57 -4.51
CA MET A 185 19.72 -4.41 -5.21
C MET A 185 21.24 -4.30 -5.09
N ALA A 186 21.82 -4.84 -4.02
CA ALA A 186 23.27 -4.96 -3.84
C ALA A 186 23.85 -6.23 -4.49
N SER A 187 23.03 -7.08 -5.13
CA SER A 187 23.50 -8.28 -5.83
C SER A 187 23.75 -7.97 -7.31
N PRO A 188 24.96 -8.23 -7.84
CA PRO A 188 25.24 -8.06 -9.27
C PRO A 188 24.45 -9.05 -10.13
N THR A 189 23.99 -10.17 -9.57
CA THR A 189 23.16 -11.16 -10.26
C THR A 189 21.77 -10.60 -10.56
N ILE A 190 21.16 -9.88 -9.61
CA ILE A 190 19.78 -9.36 -9.75
C ILE A 190 19.75 -7.97 -10.41
N CYS A 191 20.73 -7.13 -10.09
CA CYS A 191 20.82 -5.74 -10.53
C CYS A 191 22.16 -5.41 -11.22
N PRO A 192 22.54 -6.07 -12.33
CA PRO A 192 23.86 -5.91 -12.94
C PRO A 192 24.18 -4.49 -13.43
N HIS A 193 23.15 -3.71 -13.77
CA HIS A 193 23.30 -2.35 -14.35
C HIS A 193 23.15 -1.21 -13.32
N THR A 194 22.51 -1.49 -12.19
CA THR A 194 22.32 -0.54 -11.09
C THR A 194 23.26 -0.82 -9.92
N TYR A 195 23.98 -1.94 -9.94
CA TYR A 195 25.09 -2.23 -9.05
C TYR A 195 26.20 -1.19 -9.25
N SER A 196 26.16 -0.14 -8.44
CA SER A 196 27.23 0.84 -8.37
C SER A 196 28.35 0.27 -7.48
N ASN A 197 29.60 0.52 -7.85
CA ASN A 197 30.76 0.31 -6.96
C ASN A 197 30.63 1.05 -5.60
N ALA A 198 29.61 1.90 -5.41
CA ALA A 198 29.20 2.47 -4.13
C ALA A 198 28.80 1.42 -3.07
N PHE A 199 28.49 0.17 -3.46
CA PHE A 199 28.25 -0.93 -2.53
C PHE A 199 29.54 -1.55 -1.97
N HIS A 200 30.73 -1.13 -2.42
CA HIS A 200 32.03 -1.49 -1.81
C HIS A 200 32.32 -0.70 -0.50
N GLY A 201 31.30 -0.43 0.31
CA GLY A 201 31.36 0.29 1.59
C GLY A 201 30.50 -0.36 2.67
N ASN A 202 30.21 0.36 3.77
CA ASN A 202 29.30 -0.10 4.83
C ASN A 202 27.84 -0.04 4.36
N PHE A 203 27.45 -1.00 3.50
CA PHE A 203 26.08 -1.17 3.04
C PHE A 203 25.22 -1.73 4.17
N ASP A 204 24.17 -0.99 4.51
CA ASP A 204 23.18 -1.40 5.51
C ASP A 204 21.86 -1.75 4.80
N PRO A 205 21.48 -3.04 4.75
CA PRO A 205 20.22 -3.47 4.15
C PRO A 205 18.99 -3.17 5.02
N GLU A 206 19.14 -2.62 6.22
CA GLU A 206 18.04 -2.42 7.16
C GLU A 206 16.98 -1.41 6.61
N PRO A 207 15.69 -1.78 6.60
CA PRO A 207 14.61 -0.88 6.19
C PRO A 207 14.46 0.33 7.13
N ARG A 208 14.67 1.54 6.60
CA ARG A 208 14.57 2.78 7.38
C ARG A 208 13.12 3.24 7.52
N SER A 209 12.45 2.86 8.62
CA SER A 209 11.03 3.15 8.85
C SER A 209 10.71 4.57 9.35
N ASN A 210 11.72 5.40 9.64
CA ASN A 210 11.56 6.62 10.43
C ASN A 210 10.90 7.79 9.67
N THR A 211 10.82 7.75 8.34
CA THR A 211 10.31 8.90 7.56
C THR A 211 8.92 8.67 6.93
N LYS A 212 8.38 7.45 6.91
CA LYS A 212 7.21 7.05 6.08
C LYS A 212 7.39 7.31 4.57
N LEU A 213 8.57 7.76 4.17
CA LEU A 213 8.98 7.97 2.80
C LEU A 213 9.53 6.66 2.25
N MET A 214 9.41 6.47 0.94
CA MET A 214 9.97 5.32 0.22
C MET A 214 9.55 3.95 0.78
N MET A 215 8.30 3.86 1.23
CA MET A 215 7.69 2.66 1.83
C MET A 215 7.23 1.64 0.77
N GLN A 216 7.54 1.83 -0.51
CA GLN A 216 7.27 0.84 -1.55
C GLN A 216 8.20 -0.37 -1.44
N VAL A 217 7.70 -1.52 -1.86
CA VAL A 217 8.50 -2.69 -2.16
C VAL A 217 8.31 -2.97 -3.65
N ASP A 218 9.42 -3.14 -4.36
CA ASP A 218 9.45 -3.42 -5.78
C ASP A 218 9.29 -4.93 -6.01
N GLY A 219 8.09 -5.31 -6.49
CA GLY A 219 7.76 -6.70 -6.78
C GLY A 219 8.60 -7.29 -7.91
N ASP A 220 9.07 -6.48 -8.87
CA ASP A 220 9.85 -6.97 -10.01
C ASP A 220 11.26 -7.38 -9.55
N ILE A 221 11.84 -6.66 -8.58
CA ILE A 221 13.12 -7.05 -7.96
C ILE A 221 12.93 -8.36 -7.18
N LEU A 222 11.85 -8.48 -6.41
CA LEU A 222 11.57 -9.70 -5.64
C LEU A 222 11.27 -10.90 -6.54
N GLN A 223 10.62 -10.69 -7.69
CA GLN A 223 10.38 -11.73 -8.69
C GLN A 223 11.68 -12.31 -9.20
N ARG A 224 12.68 -11.47 -9.50
CA ARG A 224 14.01 -11.96 -9.91
C ARG A 224 14.68 -12.78 -8.80
N CYS A 225 14.52 -12.41 -7.54
CA CYS A 225 15.03 -13.21 -6.42
C CYS A 225 14.40 -14.60 -6.35
N LEU A 226 13.10 -14.69 -6.66
CA LEU A 226 12.36 -15.95 -6.70
C LEU A 226 12.79 -16.81 -7.90
N ASP A 227 12.91 -16.20 -9.08
CA ASP A 227 13.28 -16.87 -10.34
C ASP A 227 14.71 -17.44 -10.27
N GLU A 228 15.66 -16.64 -9.76
CA GLU A 228 17.08 -17.02 -9.63
C GLU A 228 17.37 -17.87 -8.39
N ARG A 229 16.38 -18.08 -7.51
CA ARG A 229 16.55 -18.80 -6.22
C ARG A 229 17.79 -18.32 -5.45
N ILE A 230 17.87 -17.01 -5.23
CA ILE A 230 19.09 -16.34 -4.75
C ILE A 230 19.12 -16.07 -3.23
N LEU A 231 18.04 -16.37 -2.49
CA LEU A 231 17.92 -15.97 -1.08
C LEU A 231 19.08 -16.51 -0.22
N GLU A 232 19.53 -17.72 -0.49
CA GLU A 232 20.67 -18.37 0.15
C GLU A 232 21.97 -17.57 -0.04
N ASP A 233 22.18 -17.04 -1.24
CA ASP A 233 23.39 -16.31 -1.61
C ASP A 233 23.36 -14.89 -1.06
N ILE A 234 22.24 -14.17 -1.21
CA ILE A 234 22.15 -12.77 -0.73
C ILE A 234 22.09 -12.68 0.80
N THR A 235 21.82 -13.80 1.49
CA THR A 235 21.85 -13.90 2.95
C THR A 235 23.05 -14.69 3.48
N SER A 236 24.09 -14.94 2.66
CA SER A 236 25.24 -15.76 3.06
C SER A 236 26.08 -15.14 4.19
N ASP A 237 26.06 -13.81 4.32
CA ASP A 237 26.70 -13.08 5.42
C ASP A 237 26.02 -13.40 6.76
N SER A 238 26.81 -13.61 7.82
CA SER A 238 26.28 -14.06 9.12
C SER A 238 25.33 -13.07 9.81
N GLU A 239 25.57 -11.77 9.65
CA GLU A 239 24.72 -10.71 10.22
C GLU A 239 23.42 -10.62 9.43
N HIS A 240 23.52 -10.62 8.09
CA HIS A 240 22.35 -10.65 7.23
C HIS A 240 21.50 -11.92 7.43
N ALA A 241 22.13 -13.08 7.59
CA ALA A 241 21.44 -14.34 7.88
C ALA A 241 20.68 -14.29 9.20
N ALA A 242 21.29 -13.73 10.25
CA ALA A 242 20.63 -13.57 11.55
C ALA A 242 19.42 -12.63 11.44
N ARG A 243 19.62 -11.46 10.83
CA ARG A 243 18.55 -10.47 10.65
C ARG A 243 17.40 -11.01 9.80
N PHE A 244 17.73 -11.71 8.72
CA PHE A 244 16.77 -12.37 7.85
C PHE A 244 15.88 -13.35 8.62
N ARG A 245 16.47 -14.20 9.47
CA ARG A 245 15.70 -15.16 10.28
C ARG A 245 14.73 -14.46 11.23
N ASP A 246 15.17 -13.40 11.91
CA ASP A 246 14.31 -12.63 12.81
C ASP A 246 13.09 -12.04 12.07
N LEU A 247 13.31 -11.50 10.86
CA LEU A 247 12.26 -10.93 10.02
C LEU A 247 11.29 -11.98 9.50
N VAL A 248 11.80 -13.13 9.05
CA VAL A 248 10.96 -14.26 8.61
C VAL A 248 10.14 -14.81 9.78
N GLN A 249 10.75 -14.96 10.95
CA GLN A 249 10.07 -15.48 12.14
C GLN A 249 8.96 -14.53 12.62
N ALA A 250 9.09 -13.23 12.42
CA ALA A 250 8.02 -12.26 12.71
C ALA A 250 6.77 -12.46 11.84
N LEU A 251 6.90 -13.15 10.70
CA LEU A 251 5.81 -13.46 9.77
C LEU A 251 5.29 -14.89 9.89
N ASP A 252 5.93 -15.74 10.69
CA ASP A 252 5.48 -17.12 10.89
C ASP A 252 4.18 -17.15 11.70
N GLU A 253 3.08 -17.46 11.03
CA GLU A 253 1.73 -17.58 11.60
C GLU A 253 1.59 -18.81 12.52
N ASN A 254 2.51 -19.77 12.45
CA ASN A 254 2.49 -21.00 13.26
C ASN A 254 3.36 -20.92 14.52
N ARG A 255 3.90 -19.74 14.85
CA ARG A 255 4.81 -19.51 15.98
C ARG A 255 4.30 -20.05 17.32
N ASP A 256 2.98 -20.02 17.54
CA ASP A 256 2.35 -20.51 18.77
C ASP A 256 2.14 -22.04 18.81
N THR A 257 2.27 -22.73 17.68
CA THR A 257 2.10 -24.20 17.61
C THR A 257 3.42 -24.97 17.62
N ILE A 258 4.54 -24.32 17.28
CA ILE A 258 5.85 -24.98 17.08
C ILE A 258 6.77 -24.83 18.30
N THR A 259 6.39 -24.06 19.33
CA THR A 259 7.18 -23.93 20.57
C THR A 259 7.25 -25.22 21.41
N ALA A 260 6.51 -26.29 21.04
CA ALA A 260 6.49 -27.56 21.78
C ALA A 260 7.11 -28.76 21.05
N ALA A 261 7.50 -28.64 19.78
CA ALA A 261 8.01 -29.79 19.02
C ALA A 261 9.16 -29.40 18.09
N THR A 262 10.29 -30.10 18.28
CA THR A 262 11.45 -30.20 17.39
C THR A 262 12.60 -29.23 17.63
N GLN A 263 13.41 -29.55 18.65
CA GLN A 263 14.87 -29.44 18.52
C GLN A 263 15.32 -30.48 17.46
N MET A 264 16.23 -30.09 16.56
CA MET A 264 16.88 -30.91 15.51
C MET A 264 16.28 -30.91 14.07
N SER A 265 15.94 -29.74 13.52
CA SER A 265 15.96 -29.53 12.05
C SER A 265 16.97 -28.43 11.69
N ASN A 266 17.44 -28.44 10.44
CA ASN A 266 18.30 -27.39 9.88
C ASN A 266 17.53 -26.07 9.83
N ALA A 267 17.45 -25.36 10.96
CA ALA A 267 16.64 -24.16 11.13
C ALA A 267 16.85 -23.16 9.99
N ASN A 268 18.09 -22.98 9.50
CA ASN A 268 18.36 -22.06 8.40
C ASN A 268 17.64 -22.45 7.09
N THR A 269 17.60 -23.74 6.76
CA THR A 269 16.87 -24.26 5.59
C THR A 269 15.37 -24.05 5.71
N ASP A 270 14.82 -24.18 6.93
CA ASP A 270 13.40 -23.94 7.18
C ASP A 270 13.01 -22.46 7.01
N HIS A 271 13.85 -21.52 7.47
CA HIS A 271 13.59 -20.09 7.28
C HIS A 271 13.69 -19.67 5.81
N ILE A 272 14.67 -20.19 5.06
CA ILE A 272 14.79 -19.93 3.62
C ILE A 272 13.57 -20.46 2.86
N ARG A 273 13.12 -21.68 3.19
CA ARG A 273 11.90 -22.25 2.60
C ARG A 273 10.68 -21.38 2.91
N LEU A 274 10.51 -20.94 4.16
CA LEU A 274 9.41 -20.06 4.53
C LEU A 274 9.48 -18.71 3.80
N ALA A 275 10.68 -18.15 3.64
CA ALA A 275 10.88 -16.92 2.88
C ALA A 275 10.46 -17.07 1.41
N TYR A 276 10.82 -18.17 0.74
CA TYR A 276 10.32 -18.44 -0.60
C TYR A 276 8.81 -18.58 -0.65
N MET A 277 8.19 -19.26 0.33
CA MET A 277 6.73 -19.33 0.41
C MET A 277 6.08 -17.95 0.58
N ILE A 278 6.70 -17.06 1.36
CA ILE A 278 6.23 -15.67 1.50
C ILE A 278 6.34 -14.92 0.17
N LEU A 279 7.46 -15.05 -0.54
CA LEU A 279 7.62 -14.44 -1.88
C LEU A 279 6.60 -14.99 -2.87
N GLU A 280 6.44 -16.31 -2.96
CA GLU A 280 5.46 -16.97 -3.83
C GLU A 280 4.02 -16.50 -3.53
N TYR A 281 3.68 -16.27 -2.26
CA TYR A 281 2.38 -15.73 -1.89
C TYR A 281 2.14 -14.30 -2.43
N TYR A 282 3.12 -13.40 -2.27
CA TYR A 282 2.99 -11.99 -2.69
C TYR A 282 3.10 -11.81 -4.22
N LEU A 283 3.88 -12.66 -4.86
CA LEU A 283 4.15 -12.63 -6.30
C LEU A 283 3.22 -13.54 -7.11
N ALA A 284 2.27 -14.21 -6.46
CA ALA A 284 1.26 -15.04 -7.11
C ALA A 284 0.54 -14.24 -8.21
N PRO A 285 0.48 -14.75 -9.46
CA PRO A 285 -0.09 -14.04 -10.60
C PRO A 285 -1.46 -13.46 -10.32
N VAL A 286 -1.67 -12.24 -10.83
CA VAL A 286 -2.91 -11.49 -10.60
C VAL A 286 -3.74 -11.42 -11.89
N LEU A 287 -3.16 -11.72 -13.06
CA LEU A 287 -3.77 -11.67 -14.39
C LEU A 287 -3.31 -12.85 -15.26
#